data_AF-A0A538AUF2-F1
#
_entry.id   AF-A0A538AUF2-F1
#
_cell.length_a   1.000
_cell.length_b   1.000
_cell.length_c   1.000
_cell.angle_alpha   90.00
_cell.angle_beta   90.00
_cell.angle_gamma   90.00
#
_symmetry.space_group_name_H-M   'P 1'
#
loop_
_entity.id
_entity.type
_entity.pdbx_description
1 polymer ?
#
loop_
_entity_poly.entity_id
_entity_poly.type
_entity_poly.pdbx_seq_one_letter_code
_entity_poly.pdbx_strand_id
1 'polypeptide(L)'
;MNKDLLERARWFSWRRQRLDRTCRGVEDCLYSVIGVSSHNPSGPLSLLARVPRLLKGAAVEGVIGTKRAARIPAMRQKTFMVPMETAPAILAATRNESPYRSAMRRAGLDDEDYKNLRREVLLAAGFPKTVDEIHEALRSPPDDLAPILNAMCSEGVLLRIKSPNIRSNDFTFAATKVWVGKEMKNIPQVQALAWLAGEYLTAFGPVTYEDFAWWAGVKAEDAANALDAQDPAHLADGLMIHRRDERALDGTRPHLGRVSLLPKLDCYTMGYAPTGRARFVHPSLLPVSYDGVGNALPLVLIEGEVHGTWSFRGAGDRITISIQLYDSPGPRLQAALEDEANLVGGFLEASNVTIEQERLPRPARRVAAKAPPRKALKRASRAPARRAAVRRPSRSGSSPRRTRAFAPRRNRRP
;
A
#
# COMPACT_ATOMS: atom_id res chain seq x y z
N MET A 1 0.53 -24.38 6.28
CA MET A 1 0.03 -23.46 7.30
C MET A 1 -0.87 -24.19 8.28
N ASN A 2 -0.49 -24.17 9.55
CA ASN A 2 -1.35 -24.60 10.66
C ASN A 2 -2.67 -23.83 10.60
N LYS A 3 -3.81 -24.54 10.54
CA LYS A 3 -5.15 -23.95 10.37
C LYS A 3 -5.48 -22.96 11.49
N ASP A 4 -5.13 -23.30 12.73
CA ASP A 4 -5.42 -22.46 13.89
C ASP A 4 -4.60 -21.16 13.88
N LEU A 5 -3.31 -21.23 13.52
CA LEU A 5 -2.49 -20.03 13.34
C LEU A 5 -3.00 -19.16 12.19
N LEU A 6 -3.47 -19.78 11.10
CA LEU A 6 -4.02 -19.06 9.95
C LEU A 6 -5.30 -18.31 10.32
N GLU A 7 -6.19 -18.94 11.07
CA GLU A 7 -7.43 -18.33 11.57
C GLU A 7 -7.13 -17.18 12.55
N ARG A 8 -6.21 -17.39 13.50
CA ARG A 8 -5.75 -16.32 14.41
C ARG A 8 -5.15 -15.15 13.63
N ALA A 9 -4.30 -15.43 12.63
CA ALA A 9 -3.68 -14.41 11.81
C ALA A 9 -4.71 -13.65 10.95
N ARG A 10 -5.76 -14.33 10.45
CA ARG A 10 -6.90 -13.69 9.77
C ARG A 10 -7.56 -12.67 10.69
N TRP A 11 -8.05 -13.12 11.85
CA TRP A 11 -8.76 -12.26 12.79
C TRP A 11 -7.90 -11.13 13.33
N PHE A 12 -6.62 -11.38 13.60
CA PHE A 12 -5.70 -10.36 14.08
C PHE A 12 -5.52 -9.26 13.02
N SER A 13 -5.23 -9.65 11.76
CA SER A 13 -5.10 -8.69 10.67
C SER A 13 -6.42 -7.96 10.34
N TRP A 14 -7.55 -8.67 10.42
CA TRP A 14 -8.89 -8.10 10.20
C TRP A 14 -9.20 -6.97 11.19
N ARG A 15 -8.87 -7.18 12.48
CA ARG A 15 -9.02 -6.14 13.53
C ARG A 15 -8.02 -5.00 13.34
N ARG A 16 -6.75 -5.29 13.03
CA ARG A 16 -5.71 -4.27 12.77
C ARG A 16 -6.08 -3.36 11.62
N GLN A 17 -6.70 -3.92 10.59
CA GLN A 17 -7.20 -3.18 9.45
C GLN A 17 -8.59 -2.58 9.67
N ARG A 18 -9.09 -2.58 10.91
CA ARG A 18 -10.28 -1.84 11.34
C ARG A 18 -11.56 -2.25 10.61
N LEU A 19 -11.62 -3.49 10.14
CA LEU A 19 -12.84 -4.05 9.54
C LEU A 19 -13.95 -4.27 10.57
N ASP A 20 -13.67 -4.08 11.86
CA ASP A 20 -14.65 -3.91 12.93
C ASP A 20 -15.31 -2.52 12.98
N ARG A 21 -15.00 -1.62 12.03
CA ARG A 21 -15.51 -0.23 11.95
C ARG A 21 -15.13 0.64 13.15
N THR A 22 -13.92 0.49 13.65
CA THR A 22 -13.43 1.24 14.82
C THR A 22 -12.63 2.51 14.49
N CYS A 23 -12.44 2.86 13.22
CA CYS A 23 -11.74 4.11 12.86
C CYS A 23 -12.52 5.34 13.30
N ARG A 24 -11.82 6.31 13.91
CA ARG A 24 -12.40 7.60 14.35
C ARG A 24 -12.73 8.55 13.20
N GLY A 25 -12.10 8.34 12.05
CA GLY A 25 -12.29 9.14 10.84
C GLY A 25 -11.41 8.65 9.69
N VAL A 26 -11.48 9.36 8.56
CA VAL A 26 -10.73 9.00 7.34
C VAL A 26 -9.22 8.98 7.58
N GLU A 27 -8.68 9.99 8.25
CA GLU A 27 -7.24 10.09 8.52
C GLU A 27 -6.74 8.95 9.41
N ASP A 28 -7.44 8.67 10.51
CA ASP A 28 -7.17 7.54 11.42
C ASP A 28 -7.20 6.18 10.68
N CYS A 29 -8.12 6.04 9.72
CA CYS A 29 -8.17 4.88 8.84
C CYS A 29 -6.95 4.80 7.93
N LEU A 30 -6.56 5.90 7.28
CA LEU A 30 -5.41 5.95 6.39
C LEU A 30 -4.11 5.59 7.14
N TYR A 31 -3.93 6.05 8.38
CA TYR A 31 -2.81 5.62 9.22
C TYR A 31 -2.89 4.13 9.57
N SER A 32 -4.07 3.63 9.94
CA SER A 32 -4.25 2.23 10.35
C SER A 32 -3.94 1.21 9.26
N VAL A 33 -4.11 1.58 7.98
CA VAL A 33 -3.85 0.70 6.83
C VAL A 33 -2.79 1.22 5.86
N ILE A 34 -1.98 2.21 6.28
CA ILE A 34 -0.91 2.89 5.52
C ILE A 34 -1.44 3.75 4.34
N GLY A 35 -2.55 3.33 3.74
CA GLY A 35 -3.26 4.04 2.69
C GLY A 35 -4.31 3.14 2.07
N VAL A 36 -5.20 3.73 1.28
CA VAL A 36 -6.18 3.00 0.48
C VAL A 36 -5.90 3.21 -1.00
N SER A 37 -6.20 2.20 -1.81
CA SER A 37 -6.10 2.33 -3.25
C SER A 37 -6.96 3.51 -3.72
N SER A 38 -6.38 4.36 -4.57
CA SER A 38 -7.08 5.42 -5.29
C SER A 38 -6.84 5.27 -6.80
N HIS A 39 -6.47 4.06 -7.24
CA HIS A 39 -6.22 3.74 -8.65
C HIS A 39 -7.53 3.56 -9.43
N ASN A 40 -8.56 3.05 -8.77
CA ASN A 40 -9.91 3.01 -9.29
C ASN A 40 -10.78 3.99 -8.50
N PRO A 41 -11.82 4.55 -9.11
CA PRO A 41 -12.66 5.51 -8.42
C PRO A 41 -13.38 4.91 -7.20
N SER A 42 -13.67 3.60 -7.19
CA SER A 42 -14.29 2.92 -6.04
C SER A 42 -13.38 2.80 -4.80
N GLY A 43 -12.11 3.21 -4.88
CA GLY A 43 -11.14 3.17 -3.79
C GLY A 43 -11.62 3.73 -2.43
N PRO A 44 -12.32 4.89 -2.38
CA PRO A 44 -12.87 5.46 -1.15
C PRO A 44 -13.86 4.56 -0.39
N LEU A 45 -14.50 3.58 -1.05
CA LEU A 45 -15.35 2.60 -0.34
C LEU A 45 -14.57 1.74 0.65
N SER A 46 -13.25 1.65 0.48
CA SER A 46 -12.34 1.00 1.44
C SER A 46 -12.39 1.71 2.80
N LEU A 47 -12.58 3.04 2.82
CA LEU A 47 -12.74 3.82 4.04
C LEU A 47 -14.11 3.56 4.68
N LEU A 48 -15.18 3.45 3.88
CA LEU A 48 -16.53 3.15 4.37
C LEU A 48 -16.56 1.84 5.16
N ALA A 49 -15.84 0.82 4.71
CA ALA A 49 -15.73 -0.46 5.40
C ALA A 49 -15.13 -0.37 6.82
N ARG A 50 -14.47 0.75 7.16
CA ARG A 50 -13.66 0.94 8.37
C ARG A 50 -14.10 2.12 9.24
N VAL A 51 -14.79 3.11 8.65
CA VAL A 51 -15.21 4.34 9.33
C VAL A 51 -16.74 4.32 9.54
N PRO A 52 -17.25 4.21 10.77
CA PRO A 52 -18.65 3.92 11.05
C PRO A 52 -19.64 5.02 10.65
N ARG A 53 -19.18 6.28 10.54
CA ARG A 53 -20.03 7.45 10.24
C ARG A 53 -19.69 8.13 8.92
N LEU A 54 -18.98 7.43 8.02
CA LEU A 54 -18.63 7.98 6.72
C LEU A 54 -19.80 7.78 5.74
N LEU A 55 -20.85 8.58 5.88
CA LEU A 55 -22.09 8.40 5.10
C LEU A 55 -22.06 9.06 3.71
N LYS A 56 -21.08 9.94 3.44
CA LYS A 56 -20.99 10.66 2.16
C LYS A 56 -19.58 10.64 1.62
N GLY A 57 -19.45 10.32 0.33
CA GLY A 57 -18.19 10.34 -0.40
C GLY A 57 -17.46 11.68 -0.35
N ALA A 58 -18.18 12.80 -0.37
CA ALA A 58 -17.60 14.14 -0.33
C ALA A 58 -16.68 14.39 0.90
N ALA A 59 -16.91 13.73 2.02
CA ALA A 59 -16.05 13.85 3.21
C ALA A 59 -14.62 13.31 2.95
N VAL A 60 -14.46 12.40 1.99
CA VAL A 60 -13.15 11.87 1.57
C VAL A 60 -12.37 12.91 0.78
N GLU A 61 -13.00 13.65 -0.15
CA GLU A 61 -12.32 14.75 -0.83
C GLU A 61 -11.95 15.89 0.14
N GLY A 62 -12.72 16.07 1.22
CA GLY A 62 -12.43 17.06 2.27
C GLY A 62 -11.07 16.88 2.95
N VAL A 63 -10.58 15.64 3.14
CA VAL A 63 -9.25 15.43 3.76
C VAL A 63 -8.10 15.82 2.81
N ILE A 64 -8.31 15.70 1.50
CA ILE A 64 -7.34 16.13 0.49
C ILE A 64 -7.38 17.65 0.34
N GLY A 65 -8.58 18.24 0.30
CA GLY A 65 -8.77 19.70 0.27
C GLY A 65 -8.15 20.39 1.49
N THR A 66 -8.21 19.75 2.67
CA THR A 66 -7.54 20.21 3.91
C THR A 66 -6.07 19.80 4.01
N LYS A 67 -5.49 19.22 2.95
CA LYS A 67 -4.06 18.87 2.83
C LYS A 67 -3.57 17.84 3.85
N ARG A 68 -4.49 17.07 4.45
CA ARG A 68 -4.17 15.99 5.42
C ARG A 68 -3.90 14.65 4.75
N ALA A 69 -4.36 14.49 3.51
CA ALA A 69 -4.07 13.32 2.68
C ALA A 69 -3.51 13.74 1.31
N ALA A 70 -2.76 12.83 0.68
CA ALA A 70 -2.21 12.99 -0.65
C ALA A 70 -2.56 11.78 -1.52
N ARG A 71 -2.78 12.01 -2.82
CA ARG A 71 -2.83 10.94 -3.82
C ARG A 71 -1.50 10.85 -4.54
N ILE A 72 -0.74 9.82 -4.21
CA ILE A 72 0.61 9.57 -4.75
C ILE A 72 0.72 8.17 -5.37
N PRO A 73 1.64 7.97 -6.33
CA PRO A 73 2.11 6.62 -6.66
C PRO A 73 2.75 6.00 -5.42
N ALA A 74 2.40 4.75 -5.12
CA ALA A 74 2.90 4.03 -3.96
C ALA A 74 3.20 2.56 -4.33
N MET A 75 2.73 1.63 -3.49
CA MET A 75 2.86 0.19 -3.66
C MET A 75 2.56 -0.26 -5.09
N ARG A 76 3.51 -0.98 -5.71
CA ARG A 76 3.43 -1.49 -7.09
C ARG A 76 3.12 -0.41 -8.15
N GLN A 77 3.53 0.84 -7.90
CA GLN A 77 3.31 2.01 -8.76
C GLN A 77 1.83 2.32 -9.02
N LYS A 78 0.92 1.86 -8.13
CA LYS A 78 -0.49 2.24 -8.20
C LYS A 78 -0.72 3.52 -7.41
N THR A 79 -1.77 4.26 -7.78
CA THR A 79 -2.17 5.47 -7.04
C THR A 79 -2.81 5.06 -5.73
N PHE A 80 -2.32 5.60 -4.62
CA PHE A 80 -2.90 5.45 -3.29
C PHE A 80 -3.24 6.82 -2.72
N MET A 81 -4.31 6.86 -1.92
CA MET A 81 -4.55 7.94 -0.98
C MET A 81 -3.87 7.55 0.34
N VAL A 82 -2.99 8.43 0.83
CA VAL A 82 -2.17 8.22 2.03
C VAL A 82 -2.20 9.46 2.92
N PRO A 83 -1.88 9.36 4.22
CA PRO A 83 -1.67 10.55 5.05
C PRO A 83 -0.54 11.43 4.48
N MET A 84 -0.74 12.75 4.48
CA MET A 84 0.26 13.68 3.94
C MET A 84 1.59 13.61 4.71
N GLU A 85 1.53 13.35 6.01
CA GLU A 85 2.71 13.24 6.87
C GLU A 85 3.63 12.08 6.45
N THR A 86 3.07 10.94 6.07
CA THR A 86 3.82 9.73 5.70
C THR A 86 4.05 9.62 4.20
N ALA A 87 3.38 10.43 3.38
CA ALA A 87 3.52 10.44 1.92
C ALA A 87 4.97 10.49 1.43
N PRO A 88 5.89 11.33 1.97
CA PRO A 88 7.29 11.34 1.52
C PRO A 88 8.00 9.99 1.73
N ALA A 89 7.73 9.32 2.86
CA ALA A 89 8.35 8.04 3.19
C ALA A 89 7.78 6.91 2.32
N ILE A 90 6.46 6.88 2.11
CA ILE A 90 5.82 5.89 1.22
C ILE A 90 6.36 6.06 -0.20
N LEU A 91 6.37 7.28 -0.73
CA LEU A 91 6.86 7.58 -2.08
C LEU A 91 8.32 7.17 -2.26
N ALA A 92 9.18 7.49 -1.28
CA ALA A 92 10.60 7.13 -1.33
C ALA A 92 10.81 5.61 -1.25
N ALA A 93 10.08 4.91 -0.37
CA ALA A 93 10.17 3.47 -0.19
C ALA A 93 9.83 2.71 -1.47
N THR A 94 8.75 3.13 -2.14
CA THR A 94 8.21 2.44 -3.32
C THR A 94 8.67 3.08 -4.63
N ARG A 95 9.66 3.97 -4.64
CA ARG A 95 10.09 4.66 -5.87
C ARG A 95 10.59 3.67 -6.94
N ASN A 96 10.09 3.80 -8.17
CA ASN A 96 10.60 3.08 -9.34
C ASN A 96 10.57 3.97 -10.59
N GLU A 97 11.74 4.41 -11.05
CA GLU A 97 11.87 5.34 -12.18
C GLU A 97 11.69 4.67 -13.56
N SER A 98 11.80 3.34 -13.64
CA SER A 98 11.86 2.62 -14.91
C SER A 98 10.61 2.76 -15.80
N PRO A 99 9.37 2.67 -15.26
CA PRO A 99 8.17 2.77 -16.10
C PRO A 99 8.00 4.15 -16.72
N TYR A 100 8.33 5.21 -15.97
CA TYR A 100 8.19 6.60 -16.43
C TYR A 100 9.18 6.90 -17.54
N ARG A 101 10.47 6.58 -17.35
CA ARG A 101 11.47 6.73 -18.41
C ARG A 101 11.12 5.96 -19.68
N SER A 102 10.53 4.77 -19.55
CA SER A 102 10.05 3.99 -20.69
C SER A 102 8.87 4.66 -21.41
N ALA A 103 7.91 5.21 -20.66
CA ALA A 103 6.77 5.93 -21.23
C ALA A 103 7.21 7.21 -21.95
N MET A 104 8.14 7.97 -21.38
CA MET A 104 8.69 9.18 -21.99
C MET A 104 9.42 8.90 -23.31
N ARG A 105 10.28 7.87 -23.34
CA ARG A 105 10.93 7.45 -24.59
C ARG A 105 9.94 7.03 -25.67
N ARG A 106 8.86 6.34 -25.31
CA ARG A 106 7.79 5.96 -26.26
C ARG A 106 7.02 7.18 -26.78
N ALA A 107 6.95 8.25 -26.00
CA ALA A 107 6.39 9.53 -26.39
C ALA A 107 7.40 10.43 -27.15
N GLY A 108 8.63 9.95 -27.42
CA GLY A 108 9.66 10.71 -28.12
C GLY A 108 10.29 11.84 -27.31
N LEU A 109 10.08 11.88 -25.99
CA LEU A 109 10.59 12.93 -25.11
C LEU A 109 11.95 12.54 -24.53
N ASP A 110 12.93 13.43 -24.68
CA ASP A 110 14.24 13.28 -24.04
C ASP A 110 14.30 13.92 -22.64
N ASP A 111 15.48 13.89 -22.02
CA ASP A 111 15.69 14.43 -20.67
C ASP A 111 15.62 15.96 -20.64
N GLU A 112 15.94 16.67 -21.72
CA GLU A 112 15.82 18.13 -21.81
C GLU A 112 14.38 18.56 -22.05
N ASP A 113 13.65 17.86 -22.92
CA ASP A 113 12.20 18.04 -23.10
C ASP A 113 11.49 17.92 -21.75
N TYR A 114 11.85 16.89 -20.97
CA TYR A 114 11.30 16.71 -19.64
C TYR A 114 11.59 17.88 -18.71
N LYS A 115 12.84 18.34 -18.65
CA LYS A 115 13.24 19.44 -17.76
C LYS A 115 12.48 20.72 -18.08
N ASN A 116 12.27 21.00 -19.37
CA ASN A 116 11.53 22.17 -19.82
C ASN A 116 10.03 22.04 -19.50
N LEU A 117 9.40 20.94 -19.91
CA LEU A 117 7.99 20.66 -19.62
C LEU A 117 7.71 20.64 -18.11
N ARG A 118 8.59 20.04 -17.30
CA ARG A 118 8.46 20.01 -15.84
C ARG A 118 8.39 21.42 -15.25
N ARG A 119 9.19 22.37 -15.77
CA ARG A 119 9.14 23.77 -15.31
C ARG A 119 7.82 24.43 -15.68
N GLU A 120 7.38 24.28 -16.92
CA GLU A 120 6.12 24.86 -17.39
C GLU A 120 4.90 24.28 -16.65
N VAL A 121 4.85 22.96 -16.47
CA VAL A 121 3.78 22.29 -15.71
C VAL A 121 3.76 22.77 -14.26
N LEU A 122 4.91 22.93 -13.60
CA LEU A 122 4.93 23.44 -12.22
C LEU A 122 4.44 24.89 -12.09
N LEU A 123 4.64 25.71 -13.13
CA LEU A 123 4.10 27.07 -13.20
C LEU A 123 2.58 27.06 -13.46
N ALA A 124 2.13 26.25 -14.42
CA ALA A 124 0.72 26.12 -14.77
C ALA A 124 -0.12 25.54 -13.63
N ALA A 125 0.39 24.52 -12.95
CA ALA A 125 -0.29 23.82 -11.87
C ALA A 125 -0.06 24.44 -10.48
N GLY A 126 0.13 25.76 -10.37
CA GLY A 126 0.30 26.42 -9.06
C GLY A 126 -0.87 26.18 -8.10
N PHE A 127 -2.08 26.05 -8.63
CA PHE A 127 -3.27 25.58 -7.93
C PHE A 127 -3.85 24.35 -8.66
N PRO A 128 -4.82 23.61 -8.08
CA PRO A 128 -5.38 22.45 -8.73
C PRO A 128 -5.96 22.78 -10.12
N LYS A 129 -5.39 22.18 -11.16
CA LYS A 129 -5.76 22.37 -12.57
C LYS A 129 -6.03 21.02 -13.24
N THR A 130 -6.98 20.96 -14.19
CA THR A 130 -7.20 19.75 -14.99
C THR A 130 -6.02 19.49 -15.93
N VAL A 131 -5.98 18.31 -16.54
CA VAL A 131 -4.98 18.00 -17.57
C VAL A 131 -5.07 18.99 -18.73
N ASP A 132 -6.30 19.29 -19.18
CA ASP A 132 -6.56 20.21 -20.29
C ASP A 132 -6.12 21.64 -19.96
N GLU A 133 -6.45 22.15 -18.77
CA GLU A 133 -6.01 23.49 -18.35
C GLU A 133 -4.48 23.60 -18.24
N ILE A 134 -3.80 22.51 -17.85
CA ILE A 134 -2.33 22.48 -17.84
C ILE A 134 -1.82 22.48 -19.29
N HIS A 135 -2.39 21.64 -20.16
CA HIS A 135 -2.00 21.51 -21.56
C HIS A 135 -2.12 22.84 -22.30
N GLU A 136 -3.24 23.55 -22.17
CA GLU A 136 -3.49 24.87 -22.76
C GLU A 136 -2.52 25.95 -22.28
N ALA A 137 -1.96 25.79 -21.07
CA ALA A 137 -1.02 26.74 -20.50
C ALA A 137 0.44 26.51 -20.93
N LEU A 138 0.76 25.37 -21.58
CA LEU A 138 2.11 25.09 -22.07
C LEU A 138 2.36 25.80 -23.41
N ARG A 139 3.60 26.22 -23.64
CA ARG A 139 3.97 26.90 -24.90
C ARG A 139 4.01 25.95 -26.09
N SER A 140 4.46 24.73 -25.84
CA SER A 140 4.60 23.67 -26.85
C SER A 140 4.25 22.34 -26.19
N PRO A 141 2.95 22.10 -25.92
CA PRO A 141 2.53 20.89 -25.23
C PRO A 141 2.76 19.65 -26.10
N PRO A 142 3.15 18.51 -25.51
CA PRO A 142 3.12 17.23 -26.21
C PRO A 142 1.67 16.78 -26.46
N ASP A 143 1.47 15.86 -27.41
CA ASP A 143 0.16 15.26 -27.67
C ASP A 143 -0.41 14.55 -26.43
N ASP A 144 0.45 13.82 -25.71
CA ASP A 144 0.10 13.13 -24.46
C ASP A 144 0.93 13.66 -23.29
N LEU A 145 0.25 14.40 -22.39
CA LEU A 145 0.86 14.96 -21.20
C LEU A 145 0.94 13.93 -20.04
N ALA A 146 0.22 12.82 -20.12
CA ALA A 146 0.09 11.87 -19.01
C ALA A 146 1.43 11.26 -18.55
N PRO A 147 2.38 10.87 -19.42
CA PRO A 147 3.68 10.37 -18.99
C PRO A 147 4.45 11.38 -18.12
N ILE A 148 4.38 12.66 -18.46
CA ILE A 148 5.04 13.76 -17.74
C ILE A 148 4.39 13.94 -16.36
N LEU A 149 3.06 14.08 -16.31
CA LEU A 149 2.34 14.26 -15.04
C LEU A 149 2.57 13.07 -14.10
N ASN A 150 2.58 11.85 -14.65
CA ASN A 150 2.82 10.63 -13.90
C ASN A 150 4.27 10.56 -13.36
N ALA A 151 5.27 10.96 -14.16
CA ALA A 151 6.66 11.07 -13.72
C ALA A 151 6.80 12.08 -12.58
N MET A 152 6.24 13.28 -12.75
CA MET A 152 6.26 14.34 -11.75
C MET A 152 5.53 13.97 -10.45
N CYS A 153 4.43 13.19 -10.54
CA CYS A 153 3.78 12.63 -9.36
C CYS A 153 4.68 11.63 -8.61
N SER A 154 5.52 10.89 -9.34
CA SER A 154 6.41 9.86 -8.78
C SER A 154 7.67 10.46 -8.16
N GLU A 155 8.08 11.63 -8.64
CA GLU A 155 9.07 12.49 -8.00
C GLU A 155 8.52 13.20 -6.76
N GLY A 156 7.18 13.26 -6.61
CA GLY A 156 6.52 13.97 -5.50
C GLY A 156 6.55 15.48 -5.67
N VAL A 157 6.74 15.98 -6.89
CA VAL A 157 6.75 17.42 -7.20
C VAL A 157 5.39 17.89 -7.67
N LEU A 158 4.53 16.97 -8.10
CA LEU A 158 3.13 17.18 -8.48
C LEU A 158 2.22 16.24 -7.68
N LEU A 159 1.04 16.70 -7.29
CA LEU A 159 0.03 15.89 -6.58
C LEU A 159 -1.27 15.83 -7.36
N ARG A 160 -1.95 14.68 -7.28
CA ARG A 160 -3.36 14.55 -7.67
C ARG A 160 -4.22 15.06 -6.51
N ILE A 161 -5.13 15.98 -6.80
CA ILE A 161 -5.91 16.69 -5.78
C ILE A 161 -7.35 16.19 -5.81
N LYS A 162 -8.21 16.77 -6.65
CA LYS A 162 -9.65 16.55 -6.61
C LYS A 162 -10.11 15.84 -7.88
N SER A 163 -11.06 14.92 -7.73
CA SER A 163 -11.88 14.46 -8.85
C SER A 163 -13.26 15.12 -8.81
N PRO A 164 -13.98 15.25 -9.95
CA PRO A 164 -15.34 15.81 -9.99
C PRO A 164 -16.30 15.13 -9.00
N ASN A 165 -16.12 13.83 -8.78
CA ASN A 165 -16.84 13.03 -7.80
C ASN A 165 -16.02 11.77 -7.46
N ILE A 166 -16.47 11.03 -6.43
CA ILE A 166 -15.81 9.81 -5.98
C ILE A 166 -15.83 8.65 -6.99
N ARG A 167 -16.46 8.81 -8.16
CA ARG A 167 -16.51 7.80 -9.23
C ARG A 167 -15.67 8.18 -10.46
N SER A 168 -14.97 9.31 -10.42
CA SER A 168 -14.07 9.76 -11.49
C SER A 168 -12.60 9.62 -11.07
N ASN A 169 -11.76 9.32 -12.06
CA ASN A 169 -10.30 9.35 -11.97
C ASN A 169 -9.71 10.60 -12.68
N ASP A 170 -10.56 11.55 -13.06
CA ASP A 170 -10.17 12.79 -13.72
C ASP A 170 -9.70 13.78 -12.67
N PHE A 171 -8.47 13.55 -12.21
CA PHE A 171 -7.89 14.36 -11.15
C PHE A 171 -7.43 15.71 -11.68
N THR A 172 -7.63 16.75 -10.87
CA THR A 172 -6.82 17.95 -10.96
C THR A 172 -5.45 17.71 -10.36
N PHE A 173 -4.46 18.47 -10.84
CA PHE A 173 -3.08 18.39 -10.41
C PHE A 173 -2.62 19.73 -9.85
N ALA A 174 -1.80 19.69 -8.81
CA ALA A 174 -1.17 20.87 -8.24
C ALA A 174 0.31 20.63 -7.94
N ALA A 175 1.14 21.64 -8.15
CA ALA A 175 2.53 21.68 -7.75
C ALA A 175 2.61 21.51 -6.23
N THR A 176 3.34 20.50 -5.77
CA THR A 176 3.37 20.10 -4.36
C THR A 176 3.80 21.25 -3.45
N LYS A 177 4.85 21.97 -3.87
CA LYS A 177 5.38 23.12 -3.13
C LYS A 177 4.35 24.22 -2.92
N VAL A 178 3.55 24.52 -3.94
CA VAL A 178 2.54 25.59 -3.87
C VAL A 178 1.32 25.11 -3.08
N TRP A 179 0.84 23.90 -3.36
CA TRP A 179 -0.33 23.33 -2.68
C TRP A 179 -0.09 23.14 -1.18
N VAL A 180 1.02 22.50 -0.79
CA VAL A 180 1.33 22.13 0.60
C VAL A 180 2.11 23.25 1.32
N GLY A 181 2.72 24.18 0.58
CA GLY A 181 3.59 25.22 1.11
C GLY A 181 5.05 24.79 1.32
N LYS A 182 5.40 23.55 0.95
CA LYS A 182 6.75 22.98 1.05
C LYS A 182 6.95 21.82 0.09
N GLU A 183 8.20 21.51 -0.21
CA GLU A 183 8.56 20.32 -1.00
C GLU A 183 8.41 19.04 -0.18
N MET A 184 8.23 17.90 -0.86
CA MET A 184 8.28 16.60 -0.20
C MET A 184 9.66 16.39 0.42
N LYS A 185 9.69 15.89 1.66
CA LYS A 185 10.95 15.58 2.34
C LYS A 185 11.72 14.53 1.54
N ASN A 186 12.98 14.80 1.23
CA ASN A 186 13.87 13.80 0.66
C ASN A 186 14.27 12.79 1.75
N ILE A 187 13.89 11.53 1.57
CA ILE A 187 14.21 10.43 2.48
C ILE A 187 14.96 9.37 1.69
N PRO A 188 16.13 8.89 2.16
CA PRO A 188 16.83 7.78 1.52
C PRO A 188 15.93 6.55 1.40
N GLN A 189 15.86 5.95 0.21
CA GLN A 189 14.94 4.83 -0.06
C GLN A 189 15.09 3.67 0.92
N VAL A 190 16.32 3.33 1.33
CA VAL A 190 16.58 2.27 2.32
C VAL A 190 15.94 2.58 3.68
N GLN A 191 16.07 3.82 4.15
CA GLN A 191 15.45 4.26 5.42
C GLN A 191 13.92 4.25 5.30
N ALA A 192 13.40 4.75 4.17
CA ALA A 192 11.98 4.78 3.90
C ALA A 192 11.37 3.37 3.83
N LEU A 193 12.06 2.43 3.20
CA LEU A 193 11.62 1.04 3.08
C LEU A 193 11.65 0.31 4.42
N ALA A 194 12.65 0.55 5.27
CA ALA A 194 12.69 0.03 6.63
C ALA A 194 11.51 0.54 7.47
N TRP A 195 11.22 1.85 7.41
CA TRP A 195 10.04 2.41 8.05
C TRP A 195 8.75 1.76 7.53
N LEU A 196 8.60 1.64 6.21
CA LEU A 196 7.41 1.03 5.59
C LEU A 196 7.22 -0.43 6.01
N ALA A 197 8.31 -1.18 6.20
CA ALA A 197 8.27 -2.56 6.69
C ALA A 197 7.71 -2.63 8.14
N GLY A 198 8.09 -1.70 9.02
CA GLY A 198 7.55 -1.60 10.38
C GLY A 198 6.06 -1.26 10.41
N GLU A 199 5.63 -0.31 9.58
CA GLU A 199 4.20 0.00 9.40
C GLU A 199 3.43 -1.20 8.84
N TYR A 200 4.02 -1.91 7.87
CA TYR A 200 3.41 -3.09 7.27
C TYR A 200 3.23 -4.23 8.28
N LEU A 201 4.24 -4.50 9.13
CA LEU A 201 4.11 -5.45 10.24
C LEU A 201 2.99 -5.05 11.21
N THR A 202 2.82 -3.75 11.45
CA THR A 202 1.80 -3.22 12.37
C THR A 202 0.38 -3.38 11.81
N ALA A 203 0.19 -3.12 10.52
CA ALA A 203 -1.12 -3.13 9.85
C ALA A 203 -1.53 -4.51 9.32
N PHE A 204 -0.59 -5.30 8.81
CA PHE A 204 -0.83 -6.55 8.08
C PHE A 204 -0.28 -7.80 8.79
N GLY A 205 0.54 -7.64 9.83
CA GLY A 205 1.08 -8.76 10.62
C GLY A 205 -0.01 -9.74 11.10
N PRO A 206 0.30 -11.04 11.26
CA PRO A 206 1.52 -11.72 10.83
C PRO A 206 1.64 -11.90 9.31
N VAL A 207 2.86 -11.75 8.77
CA VAL A 207 3.18 -11.74 7.33
C VAL A 207 4.44 -12.54 7.01
N THR A 208 4.65 -12.90 5.76
CA THR A 208 5.91 -13.46 5.26
C THR A 208 6.76 -12.39 4.57
N TYR A 209 8.04 -12.70 4.28
CA TYR A 209 8.86 -11.85 3.40
C TYR A 209 8.26 -11.68 2.00
N GLU A 210 7.64 -12.75 1.47
CA GLU A 210 7.01 -12.73 0.14
C GLU A 210 5.84 -11.75 0.10
N ASP A 211 5.05 -11.69 1.18
CA ASP A 211 3.92 -10.77 1.29
C ASP A 211 4.38 -9.31 1.19
N PHE A 212 5.40 -8.92 1.97
CA PHE A 212 5.90 -7.55 1.93
C PHE A 212 6.55 -7.21 0.59
N ALA A 213 7.39 -8.10 0.04
CA ALA A 213 8.02 -7.89 -1.26
C ALA A 213 6.99 -7.69 -2.36
N TRP A 214 5.95 -8.54 -2.40
CA TRP A 214 4.88 -8.46 -3.38
C TRP A 214 4.02 -7.21 -3.19
N TRP A 215 3.65 -6.90 -1.95
CA TRP A 215 2.80 -5.75 -1.61
C TRP A 215 3.50 -4.43 -1.90
N ALA A 216 4.72 -4.23 -1.40
CA ALA A 216 5.49 -3.02 -1.63
C ALA A 216 5.90 -2.88 -3.12
N GLY A 217 6.04 -4.01 -3.83
CA GLY A 217 6.51 -4.04 -5.21
C GLY A 217 8.02 -3.81 -5.33
N VAL A 218 8.79 -4.33 -4.36
CA VAL A 218 10.25 -4.18 -4.27
C VAL A 218 10.94 -5.53 -4.45
N LYS A 219 12.27 -5.52 -4.61
CA LYS A 219 13.04 -6.76 -4.73
C LYS A 219 12.98 -7.55 -3.42
N ALA A 220 12.99 -8.88 -3.53
CA ALA A 220 12.88 -9.76 -2.38
C ALA A 220 14.01 -9.56 -1.34
N GLU A 221 15.22 -9.24 -1.79
CA GLU A 221 16.35 -8.94 -0.90
C GLU A 221 16.14 -7.64 -0.12
N ASP A 222 15.70 -6.57 -0.78
CA ASP A 222 15.41 -5.28 -0.13
C ASP A 222 14.27 -5.42 0.89
N ALA A 223 13.22 -6.18 0.54
CA ALA A 223 12.13 -6.50 1.45
C ALA A 223 12.59 -7.29 2.67
N ALA A 224 13.45 -8.31 2.48
CA ALA A 224 13.98 -9.11 3.58
C ALA A 224 14.83 -8.27 4.53
N ASN A 225 15.76 -7.48 3.99
CA ASN A 225 16.61 -6.60 4.79
C ASN A 225 15.78 -5.57 5.59
N ALA A 226 14.75 -4.98 4.97
CA ALA A 226 13.89 -3.99 5.61
C ALA A 226 13.04 -4.60 6.75
N LEU A 227 12.50 -5.81 6.55
CA LEU A 227 11.75 -6.53 7.59
C LEU A 227 12.67 -6.97 8.74
N ASP A 228 13.84 -7.54 8.45
CA ASP A 228 14.80 -8.00 9.47
C ASP A 228 15.29 -6.84 10.35
N ALA A 229 15.43 -5.64 9.77
CA ALA A 229 15.79 -4.43 10.51
C ALA A 229 14.75 -4.03 11.57
N GLN A 230 13.53 -4.58 11.53
CA GLN A 230 12.49 -4.36 12.54
C GLN A 230 12.60 -5.32 13.74
N ASP A 231 13.56 -6.26 13.74
CA ASP A 231 13.67 -7.34 14.72
C ASP A 231 12.31 -8.03 15.01
N PRO A 232 11.62 -8.55 13.97
CA PRO A 232 10.33 -9.17 14.16
C PRO A 232 10.44 -10.48 14.95
N ALA A 233 9.34 -10.86 15.57
CA ALA A 233 9.21 -12.20 16.11
C ALA A 233 8.84 -13.18 14.99
N HIS A 234 9.55 -14.30 14.93
CA HIS A 234 9.27 -15.37 13.97
C HIS A 234 8.29 -16.37 14.57
N LEU A 235 7.27 -16.71 13.77
CA LEU A 235 6.24 -17.68 14.09
C LEU A 235 6.40 -18.93 13.20
N ALA A 236 5.53 -19.92 13.41
CA ALA A 236 5.47 -21.09 12.54
C ALA A 236 5.11 -20.71 11.08
N ASP A 237 5.38 -21.63 10.15
CA ASP A 237 5.09 -21.48 8.72
C ASP A 237 5.77 -20.27 8.03
N GLY A 238 6.84 -19.71 8.64
CA GLY A 238 7.59 -18.58 8.08
C GLY A 238 6.89 -17.23 8.24
N LEU A 239 5.82 -17.17 9.04
CA LEU A 239 5.18 -15.91 9.40
C LEU A 239 6.04 -15.13 10.40
N MET A 240 5.91 -13.82 10.35
CA MET A 240 6.57 -12.86 11.22
C MET A 240 5.57 -11.82 11.69
N ILE A 241 5.74 -11.37 12.92
CA ILE A 241 4.91 -10.32 13.50
C ILE A 241 5.82 -9.32 14.23
N HIS A 242 5.34 -8.09 14.42
CA HIS A 242 6.01 -7.16 15.30
C HIS A 242 6.11 -7.77 16.71
N ARG A 243 7.31 -7.75 17.32
CA ARG A 243 7.58 -8.38 18.64
C ARG A 243 6.59 -7.97 19.74
N ARG A 244 6.23 -6.68 19.81
CA ARG A 244 5.23 -6.13 20.74
C ARG A 244 3.83 -6.76 20.62
N ASP A 245 3.53 -7.38 19.48
CA ASP A 245 2.21 -7.87 19.12
C ASP A 245 2.06 -9.40 19.29
N GLU A 246 3.13 -10.12 19.67
CA GLU A 246 3.10 -11.58 19.88
C GLU A 246 1.99 -12.01 20.85
N ARG A 247 1.92 -11.36 22.02
CA ARG A 247 0.90 -11.66 23.04
C ARG A 247 -0.51 -11.32 22.56
N ALA A 248 -0.66 -10.26 21.77
CA ALA A 248 -1.94 -9.83 21.24
C ALA A 248 -2.47 -10.82 20.18
N LEU A 249 -1.58 -11.48 19.42
CA LEU A 249 -1.96 -12.54 18.49
C LEU A 249 -2.61 -13.72 19.23
N ASP A 250 -2.03 -14.19 20.33
CA ASP A 250 -2.59 -15.29 21.13
C ASP A 250 -3.93 -14.91 21.80
N GLY A 251 -4.08 -13.63 22.15
CA GLY A 251 -5.33 -13.06 22.68
C GLY A 251 -6.41 -12.83 21.63
N THR A 252 -6.16 -13.10 20.35
CA THR A 252 -7.13 -12.83 19.27
C THR A 252 -8.38 -13.69 19.44
N ARG A 253 -9.55 -13.07 19.22
CA ARG A 253 -10.85 -13.75 19.27
C ARG A 253 -11.64 -13.49 17.98
N PRO A 254 -12.41 -14.48 17.51
CA PRO A 254 -13.34 -14.28 16.40
C PRO A 254 -14.33 -13.14 16.64
N HIS A 255 -14.86 -12.56 15.57
CA HIS A 255 -15.92 -11.55 15.62
C HIS A 255 -17.05 -11.94 14.68
N LEU A 256 -18.13 -12.48 15.25
CA LEU A 256 -19.19 -13.12 14.47
C LEU A 256 -20.19 -12.11 13.91
N GLY A 257 -20.84 -12.48 12.80
CA GLY A 257 -21.96 -11.75 12.23
C GLY A 257 -21.61 -10.47 11.46
N ARG A 258 -20.31 -10.19 11.25
CA ARG A 258 -19.90 -8.99 10.51
C ARG A 258 -19.80 -9.24 9.01
N VAL A 259 -20.50 -8.41 8.24
CA VAL A 259 -20.43 -8.35 6.78
C VAL A 259 -19.62 -7.12 6.36
N SER A 260 -18.91 -7.19 5.23
CA SER A 260 -18.27 -6.03 4.61
C SER A 260 -18.26 -6.15 3.09
N LEU A 261 -18.70 -5.09 2.41
CA LEU A 261 -18.59 -4.96 0.96
C LEU A 261 -17.29 -4.23 0.61
N LEU A 262 -16.23 -4.99 0.30
CA LEU A 262 -14.93 -4.41 -0.03
C LEU A 262 -14.85 -4.05 -1.51
N PRO A 263 -14.36 -2.85 -1.87
CA PRO A 263 -14.19 -2.49 -3.27
C PRO A 263 -13.05 -3.27 -3.92
N LYS A 264 -12.99 -3.16 -5.25
CA LYS A 264 -11.84 -3.58 -6.03
C LYS A 264 -10.56 -2.95 -5.45
N LEU A 265 -9.51 -3.75 -5.29
CA LEU A 265 -8.21 -3.32 -4.74
C LEU A 265 -8.20 -2.89 -3.25
N ASP A 266 -9.15 -3.32 -2.43
CA ASP A 266 -9.08 -3.06 -0.98
C ASP A 266 -7.79 -3.60 -0.36
N CYS A 267 -7.23 -2.88 0.62
CA CYS A 267 -5.96 -3.25 1.24
C CYS A 267 -6.00 -4.60 1.98
N TYR A 268 -7.16 -5.06 2.47
CA TYR A 268 -7.26 -6.36 3.14
C TYR A 268 -6.98 -7.53 2.19
N THR A 269 -7.47 -7.44 0.96
CA THR A 269 -7.32 -8.49 -0.06
C THR A 269 -6.10 -8.28 -0.94
N MET A 270 -5.62 -7.05 -1.05
CA MET A 270 -4.38 -6.70 -1.76
C MET A 270 -3.16 -6.59 -0.85
N GLY A 271 -3.26 -6.89 0.44
CA GLY A 271 -2.19 -6.75 1.42
C GLY A 271 -1.16 -7.88 1.39
N TYR A 272 -1.43 -8.98 0.69
CA TYR A 272 -0.65 -10.23 0.78
C TYR A 272 -0.32 -10.80 -0.60
N ALA A 273 0.80 -11.51 -0.67
CA ALA A 273 1.17 -12.27 -1.86
C ALA A 273 0.12 -13.34 -2.17
N PRO A 274 0.08 -13.89 -3.40
CA PRO A 274 -0.86 -14.94 -3.77
C PRO A 274 -0.91 -16.13 -2.79
N THR A 275 0.23 -16.47 -2.19
CA THR A 275 0.39 -17.54 -1.19
C THR A 275 -0.28 -17.21 0.16
N GLY A 276 -0.34 -15.93 0.55
CA GLY A 276 -0.97 -15.48 1.79
C GLY A 276 -2.50 -15.39 1.74
N ARG A 277 -3.10 -15.42 0.53
CA ARG A 277 -4.55 -15.22 0.33
C ARG A 277 -5.43 -16.33 0.91
N ALA A 278 -4.87 -17.53 1.12
CA ALA A 278 -5.58 -18.66 1.73
C ALA A 278 -6.11 -18.35 3.13
N ARG A 279 -5.64 -17.27 3.77
CA ARG A 279 -6.10 -16.79 5.07
C ARG A 279 -7.53 -16.20 5.06
N PHE A 280 -8.04 -15.76 3.91
CA PHE A 280 -9.38 -15.17 3.80
C PHE A 280 -10.11 -15.57 2.50
N VAL A 281 -9.47 -16.29 1.58
CA VAL A 281 -10.12 -16.82 0.38
C VAL A 281 -9.96 -18.33 0.33
N HIS A 282 -11.09 -19.03 0.29
CA HIS A 282 -11.07 -20.47 0.04
C HIS A 282 -10.46 -20.76 -1.35
N PRO A 283 -9.61 -21.79 -1.53
CA PRO A 283 -8.92 -22.04 -2.80
C PRO A 283 -9.84 -22.14 -4.04
N SER A 284 -11.08 -22.64 -3.88
CA SER A 284 -12.05 -22.70 -4.98
C SER A 284 -12.54 -21.32 -5.44
N LEU A 285 -12.43 -20.30 -4.59
CA LEU A 285 -12.89 -18.93 -4.87
C LEU A 285 -11.78 -18.03 -5.40
N LEU A 286 -10.51 -18.43 -5.32
CA LEU A 286 -9.38 -17.64 -5.82
C LEU A 286 -9.55 -17.18 -7.28
N PRO A 287 -9.95 -18.05 -8.24
CA PRO A 287 -10.08 -17.64 -9.66
C PRO A 287 -11.18 -16.63 -9.94
N VAL A 288 -12.16 -16.53 -9.04
CA VAL A 288 -13.31 -15.60 -9.13
C VAL A 288 -13.18 -14.41 -8.18
N SER A 289 -12.16 -14.40 -7.32
CA SER A 289 -11.88 -13.30 -6.40
C SER A 289 -10.83 -12.32 -6.93
N TYR A 290 -10.02 -12.75 -7.90
CA TYR A 290 -8.94 -11.97 -8.50
C TYR A 290 -8.98 -12.03 -10.02
N ASP A 291 -8.66 -10.92 -10.68
CA ASP A 291 -8.47 -10.90 -12.14
C ASP A 291 -7.15 -11.58 -12.57
N GLY A 292 -6.95 -11.73 -13.89
CA GLY A 292 -5.80 -12.43 -14.46
C GLY A 292 -4.43 -11.83 -14.13
N VAL A 293 -4.38 -10.57 -13.67
CA VAL A 293 -3.14 -9.90 -13.22
C VAL A 293 -3.05 -9.81 -11.68
N GLY A 294 -3.97 -10.47 -10.99
CA GLY A 294 -3.95 -10.65 -9.54
C GLY A 294 -4.52 -9.49 -8.73
N ASN A 295 -5.35 -8.62 -9.33
CA ASN A 295 -6.11 -7.60 -8.60
C ASN A 295 -7.37 -8.21 -7.99
N ALA A 296 -7.62 -7.94 -6.71
CA ALA A 296 -8.87 -8.31 -6.07
C ALA A 296 -10.05 -7.61 -6.74
N LEU A 297 -11.10 -8.37 -7.05
CA LEU A 297 -12.41 -7.85 -7.48
C LEU A 297 -13.15 -7.22 -6.27
N PRO A 298 -14.33 -6.62 -6.46
CA PRO A 298 -15.17 -6.24 -5.31
C PRO A 298 -15.73 -7.51 -4.65
N LEU A 299 -15.49 -7.65 -3.35
CA LEU A 299 -15.71 -8.89 -2.61
C LEU A 299 -16.66 -8.68 -1.43
N VAL A 300 -17.52 -9.66 -1.22
CA VAL A 300 -18.36 -9.77 -0.03
C VAL A 300 -17.59 -10.57 1.00
N LEU A 301 -17.24 -9.92 2.11
CA LEU A 301 -16.69 -10.60 3.27
C LEU A 301 -17.77 -10.92 4.29
N ILE A 302 -17.75 -12.15 4.81
CA ILE A 302 -18.46 -12.53 6.04
C ILE A 302 -17.38 -12.98 7.01
N GLU A 303 -17.32 -12.35 8.19
CA GLU A 303 -16.37 -12.74 9.26
C GLU A 303 -14.90 -12.75 8.81
N GLY A 304 -14.56 -11.84 7.89
CA GLY A 304 -13.22 -11.67 7.35
C GLY A 304 -12.83 -12.70 6.27
N GLU A 305 -13.75 -13.53 5.80
CA GLU A 305 -13.57 -14.45 4.68
C GLU A 305 -14.42 -14.07 3.47
N VAL A 306 -13.96 -14.40 2.26
CA VAL A 306 -14.67 -14.15 1.02
C VAL A 306 -15.79 -15.17 0.84
N HIS A 307 -17.02 -14.68 0.73
CA HIS A 307 -18.22 -15.49 0.46
C HIS A 307 -18.93 -15.15 -0.85
N GLY A 308 -18.45 -14.12 -1.55
CA GLY A 308 -19.11 -13.63 -2.74
C GLY A 308 -18.41 -12.45 -3.40
N THR A 309 -19.03 -11.98 -4.47
CA THR A 309 -18.67 -10.77 -5.20
C THR A 309 -19.84 -9.79 -5.14
N TRP A 310 -19.55 -8.52 -5.34
CA TRP A 310 -20.59 -7.53 -5.49
C TRP A 310 -20.25 -6.54 -6.59
N SER A 311 -21.26 -5.81 -7.04
CA SER A 311 -21.09 -4.72 -7.99
C SER A 311 -22.19 -3.69 -7.78
N PHE A 312 -22.06 -2.54 -8.43
CA PHE A 312 -23.13 -1.57 -8.47
C PHE A 312 -23.22 -0.96 -9.87
N ARG A 313 -24.43 -0.53 -10.24
CA ARG A 313 -24.72 0.19 -11.48
C ARG A 313 -25.70 1.32 -11.21
N GLY A 314 -25.79 2.27 -12.13
CA GLY A 314 -26.59 3.49 -11.97
C GLY A 314 -25.78 4.67 -11.41
N ALA A 315 -26.38 5.85 -11.42
CA ALA A 315 -25.78 7.12 -11.01
C ALA A 315 -26.83 8.07 -10.45
N GLY A 316 -26.38 9.11 -9.74
CA GLY A 316 -27.28 10.05 -9.08
C GLY A 316 -28.05 9.40 -7.95
N ASP A 317 -29.37 9.64 -7.92
CA ASP A 317 -30.26 9.22 -6.85
C ASP A 317 -30.60 7.72 -6.86
N ARG A 318 -30.34 7.01 -7.97
CA ARG A 318 -30.70 5.59 -8.17
C ARG A 318 -29.47 4.73 -8.41
N ILE A 319 -29.27 3.74 -7.54
CA ILE A 319 -28.24 2.73 -7.67
C ILE A 319 -28.84 1.34 -7.47
N THR A 320 -28.41 0.39 -8.29
CA THR A 320 -28.63 -1.03 -8.04
C THR A 320 -27.33 -1.65 -7.54
N ILE A 321 -27.38 -2.32 -6.39
CA ILE A 321 -26.28 -3.09 -5.81
C ILE A 321 -26.59 -4.57 -6.04
N SER A 322 -25.73 -5.24 -6.78
CA SER A 322 -25.86 -6.67 -7.06
C SER A 322 -24.88 -7.45 -6.18
N ILE A 323 -25.39 -8.37 -5.36
CA ILE A 323 -24.64 -9.23 -4.44
C ILE A 323 -24.74 -10.67 -4.94
N GLN A 324 -23.60 -11.31 -5.15
CA GLN A 324 -23.52 -12.69 -5.59
C GLN A 324 -22.82 -13.54 -4.53
N LEU A 325 -23.54 -14.50 -3.95
CA LEU A 325 -23.04 -15.34 -2.85
C LEU A 325 -22.90 -16.80 -3.28
N TYR A 326 -21.89 -17.49 -2.76
CA TYR A 326 -21.71 -18.93 -3.01
C TYR A 326 -22.50 -19.83 -2.06
N ASP A 327 -22.90 -19.29 -0.91
CA ASP A 327 -23.65 -19.97 0.15
C ASP A 327 -24.88 -19.14 0.54
N SER A 328 -25.96 -19.80 0.95
CA SER A 328 -27.18 -19.12 1.38
C SER A 328 -27.00 -18.54 2.79
N PRO A 329 -27.10 -17.21 2.98
CA PRO A 329 -26.98 -16.61 4.30
C PRO A 329 -28.24 -16.90 5.13
N GLY A 330 -28.06 -17.07 6.45
CA GLY A 330 -29.19 -17.07 7.38
C GLY A 330 -29.79 -15.67 7.57
N PRO A 331 -30.96 -15.52 8.21
CA PRO A 331 -31.68 -14.25 8.30
C PRO A 331 -30.87 -13.08 8.88
N ARG A 332 -30.02 -13.35 9.89
CA ARG A 332 -29.17 -12.32 10.49
C ARG A 332 -28.10 -11.80 9.52
N LEU A 333 -27.49 -12.68 8.75
CA LEU A 333 -26.48 -12.30 7.76
C LEU A 333 -27.13 -11.61 6.56
N GLN A 334 -28.34 -12.01 6.19
CA GLN A 334 -29.14 -11.34 5.17
C GLN A 334 -29.40 -9.88 5.53
N ALA A 335 -29.88 -9.62 6.75
CA ALA A 335 -30.07 -8.25 7.24
C ALA A 335 -28.76 -7.44 7.23
N ALA A 336 -27.64 -8.03 7.67
CA ALA A 336 -26.35 -7.36 7.65
C ALA A 336 -25.83 -7.05 6.22
N LEU A 337 -26.14 -7.90 5.23
CA LEU A 337 -25.84 -7.64 3.82
C LEU A 337 -26.63 -6.44 3.28
N GLU A 338 -27.92 -6.37 3.61
CA GLU A 338 -28.79 -5.26 3.24
C GLU A 338 -28.34 -3.95 3.86
N ASP A 339 -27.97 -3.96 5.14
CA ASP A 339 -27.40 -2.78 5.83
C ASP A 339 -26.12 -2.29 5.15
N GLU A 340 -25.17 -3.19 4.84
CA GLU A 340 -23.94 -2.83 4.14
C GLU A 340 -24.21 -2.29 2.73
N ALA A 341 -25.16 -2.87 1.99
CA ALA A 341 -25.55 -2.37 0.67
C ALA A 341 -26.15 -0.97 0.76
N ASN A 342 -27.07 -0.73 1.70
CA ASN A 342 -27.66 0.60 1.92
C ASN A 342 -26.59 1.64 2.30
N LEU A 343 -25.59 1.27 3.10
CA LEU A 343 -24.47 2.14 3.42
C LEU A 343 -23.61 2.49 2.19
N VAL A 344 -23.34 1.52 1.32
CA VAL A 344 -22.67 1.78 0.04
C VAL A 344 -23.51 2.74 -0.81
N GLY A 345 -24.82 2.52 -0.91
CA GLY A 345 -25.73 3.40 -1.64
C GLY A 345 -25.70 4.84 -1.12
N GLY A 346 -25.80 5.03 0.20
CA GLY A 346 -25.72 6.34 0.83
C GLY A 346 -24.36 7.02 0.62
N PHE A 347 -23.25 6.26 0.74
CA PHE A 347 -21.91 6.76 0.47
C PHE A 347 -21.74 7.24 -0.98
N LEU A 348 -22.39 6.54 -1.91
CA LEU A 348 -22.46 6.86 -3.34
C LEU A 348 -23.54 7.92 -3.68
N GLU A 349 -24.14 8.55 -2.66
CA GLU A 349 -25.12 9.62 -2.72
C GLU A 349 -26.46 9.26 -3.38
N ALA A 350 -26.82 7.97 -3.38
CA ALA A 350 -28.12 7.51 -3.84
C ALA A 350 -29.17 7.57 -2.71
N SER A 351 -30.37 8.06 -3.07
CA SER A 351 -31.55 8.06 -2.21
C SER A 351 -32.44 6.83 -2.43
N ASN A 352 -32.25 6.13 -3.55
CA ASN A 352 -33.01 4.95 -3.94
C ASN A 352 -32.04 3.82 -4.29
N VAL A 353 -31.93 2.86 -3.37
CA VAL A 353 -31.05 1.70 -3.48
C VAL A 353 -31.91 0.47 -3.76
N THR A 354 -31.69 -0.14 -4.92
CA THR A 354 -32.23 -1.47 -5.23
C THR A 354 -31.16 -2.51 -4.93
N ILE A 355 -31.51 -3.54 -4.17
CA ILE A 355 -30.60 -4.64 -3.84
C ILE A 355 -31.04 -5.87 -4.62
N GLU A 356 -30.14 -6.40 -5.45
CA GLU A 356 -30.31 -7.66 -6.15
C GLU A 356 -29.38 -8.69 -5.53
N GLN A 357 -29.90 -9.85 -5.16
CA GLN A 357 -29.09 -10.93 -4.62
C GLN A 357 -29.26 -12.20 -5.44
N GLU A 358 -28.14 -12.81 -5.80
CA GLU A 358 -28.09 -14.03 -6.57
C GLU A 358 -27.20 -15.06 -5.87
N ARG A 359 -27.63 -16.32 -5.90
CA ARG A 359 -26.80 -17.45 -5.45
C ARG A 359 -26.04 -18.02 -6.64
N LEU A 360 -24.73 -18.03 -6.56
CA LEU A 360 -23.86 -18.66 -7.55
C LEU A 360 -23.46 -20.08 -7.11
N PRO A 361 -23.31 -21.01 -8.06
CA PRO A 361 -22.70 -22.30 -7.77
C PRO A 361 -21.24 -22.07 -7.34
N ARG A 362 -20.80 -22.78 -6.29
CA ARG A 362 -19.41 -22.75 -5.88
C ARG A 362 -18.54 -23.32 -7.02
N PRO A 363 -17.50 -22.60 -7.49
CA PRO A 363 -16.64 -23.12 -8.54
C PRO A 363 -16.05 -24.47 -8.14
N ALA A 364 -16.04 -25.41 -9.08
CA ALA A 364 -15.34 -26.68 -8.88
C ALA A 364 -13.86 -26.39 -8.58
N ARG A 365 -13.30 -27.10 -7.60
CA ARG A 365 -11.87 -27.01 -7.29
C ARG A 365 -11.09 -27.43 -8.53
N ARG A 366 -10.54 -26.48 -9.28
CA ARG A 366 -9.52 -26.81 -10.28
C ARG A 366 -8.34 -27.42 -9.51
N VAL A 367 -7.99 -28.66 -9.84
CA VAL A 367 -6.74 -29.26 -9.39
C VAL A 367 -5.65 -28.37 -9.98
N ALA A 368 -4.99 -27.57 -9.13
CA ALA A 368 -3.88 -26.74 -9.57
C ALA A 368 -2.84 -27.68 -10.20
N ALA A 369 -2.45 -27.41 -11.46
CA ALA A 369 -1.25 -28.01 -12.03
C ALA A 369 -0.10 -27.76 -11.04
N LYS A 370 0.69 -28.81 -10.75
CA LYS A 370 1.84 -28.71 -9.84
C LYS A 370 2.65 -27.48 -10.21
N ALA A 371 2.65 -26.46 -9.33
CA ALA A 371 3.58 -25.36 -9.47
C ALA A 371 4.99 -25.95 -9.46
N PRO A 372 5.89 -25.52 -10.36
CA PRO A 372 7.28 -25.93 -10.29
C PRO A 372 7.83 -25.56 -8.89
N PRO A 373 8.71 -26.36 -8.29
CA PRO A 373 9.23 -26.10 -6.96
C PRO A 373 9.92 -24.73 -6.96
N ARG A 374 9.26 -23.73 -6.36
CA ARG A 374 9.87 -22.42 -6.14
C ARG A 374 10.85 -22.55 -4.98
N LYS A 375 12.08 -22.09 -5.19
CA LYS A 375 13.07 -21.92 -4.11
C LYS A 375 12.41 -21.06 -3.04
N ALA A 376 12.15 -21.66 -1.86
CA ALA A 376 11.83 -20.87 -0.69
C ALA A 376 12.93 -19.81 -0.54
N LEU A 377 12.55 -18.54 -0.36
CA LEU A 377 13.46 -17.52 0.11
C LEU A 377 13.86 -17.91 1.54
N LYS A 378 14.85 -18.80 1.64
CA LYS A 378 15.62 -19.03 2.86
C LYS A 378 16.83 -18.12 2.75
N ARG A 379 17.10 -17.40 3.84
CA ARG A 379 18.31 -16.61 4.07
C ARG A 379 19.52 -17.29 3.43
N ALA A 380 20.18 -16.62 2.49
CA ALA A 380 21.46 -17.10 1.97
C ALA A 380 22.42 -17.26 3.16
N SER A 381 22.97 -18.46 3.35
CA SER A 381 23.96 -18.70 4.38
C SER A 381 25.16 -17.78 4.11
N ARG A 382 25.43 -16.87 5.05
CA ARG A 382 26.67 -16.08 5.04
C ARG A 382 27.85 -17.04 5.07
N ALA A 383 28.63 -17.08 3.99
CA ALA A 383 30.00 -17.58 4.08
C ALA A 383 30.77 -16.72 5.10
N PRO A 384 31.58 -17.30 6.00
CA PRO A 384 32.33 -16.52 6.95
C PRO A 384 33.30 -15.61 6.18
N ALA A 385 33.30 -14.33 6.54
CA ALA A 385 34.21 -13.35 5.99
C ALA A 385 35.65 -13.89 6.09
N ARG A 386 36.30 -14.10 4.95
CA ARG A 386 37.75 -14.33 4.89
C ARG A 386 38.42 -13.14 5.57
N ARG A 387 39.00 -13.36 6.75
CA ARG A 387 39.93 -12.42 7.37
C ARG A 387 41.02 -12.10 6.34
N ALA A 388 41.02 -10.88 5.84
CA ALA A 388 42.15 -10.35 5.10
C ALA A 388 43.35 -10.32 6.06
N ALA A 389 44.34 -11.16 5.79
CA ALA A 389 45.60 -11.16 6.51
C ALA A 389 46.29 -9.81 6.24
N VAL A 390 46.43 -9.01 7.28
CA VAL A 390 47.28 -7.81 7.29
C VAL A 390 48.71 -8.27 7.05
N ARG A 391 49.23 -8.03 5.83
CA ARG A 391 50.64 -8.18 5.51
C ARG A 391 51.43 -7.16 6.35
N ARG A 392 52.22 -7.66 7.30
CA ARG A 392 53.27 -6.88 7.98
C ARG A 392 54.40 -6.58 6.98
N PRO A 393 54.92 -5.34 6.90
CA PRO A 393 56.13 -5.07 6.15
C PRO A 393 57.35 -5.63 6.88
N SER A 394 58.27 -6.18 6.08
CA SER A 394 59.56 -6.76 6.45
C SER A 394 60.50 -5.75 7.08
N ARG A 395 61.08 -6.10 8.24
CA ARG A 395 62.24 -5.42 8.82
C ARG A 395 63.51 -5.86 8.07
N SER A 396 64.17 -4.94 7.36
CA SER A 396 65.61 -5.03 7.10
C SER A 396 66.33 -4.14 8.11
N GLY A 397 67.36 -4.69 8.74
CA GLY A 397 68.11 -4.05 9.80
C GLY A 397 69.16 -3.07 9.27
N SER A 398 69.39 -2.01 10.02
CA SER A 398 70.72 -1.46 10.28
C SER A 398 70.70 -0.76 11.65
N SER A 399 71.71 -1.07 12.45
CA SER A 399 71.91 -0.66 13.84
C SER A 399 72.97 0.48 13.88
N PRO A 400 73.43 0.97 15.04
CA PRO A 400 72.77 1.93 15.92
C PRO A 400 73.65 3.17 16.18
N ARG A 401 73.09 4.29 16.67
CA ARG A 401 73.86 5.20 17.54
C ARG A 401 73.02 5.73 18.71
N ARG A 402 73.60 5.49 19.88
CA ARG A 402 73.24 5.95 21.22
C ARG A 402 73.12 7.48 21.26
N THR A 403 72.20 8.02 22.06
CA THR A 403 72.53 8.65 23.36
C THR A 403 71.31 9.13 24.14
N ARG A 404 71.28 8.71 25.41
CA ARG A 404 70.91 9.43 26.65
C ARG A 404 69.46 9.82 26.94
N ALA A 405 69.00 9.19 28.03
CA ALA A 405 67.88 9.50 28.88
C ALA A 405 67.83 10.94 29.40
N PHE A 406 66.61 11.47 29.57
CA PHE A 406 66.25 12.28 30.74
C PHE A 406 64.77 12.03 31.11
N ALA A 407 64.55 11.82 32.40
CA ALA A 407 63.28 11.49 33.06
C ALA A 407 62.42 12.74 33.32
N PRO A 408 61.15 12.60 33.79
CA PRO A 408 60.11 13.61 33.63
C PRO A 408 60.03 14.59 34.81
N ARG A 409 59.51 15.79 34.55
CA ARG A 409 58.98 16.65 35.61
C ARG A 409 57.53 17.06 35.31
N ARG A 410 56.64 16.55 36.15
CA ARG A 410 55.38 17.19 36.55
C ARG A 410 55.69 18.59 37.08
N ASN A 411 54.87 19.61 36.77
CA ASN A 411 53.81 20.13 37.65
C ASN A 411 53.37 21.56 37.29
N ARG A 412 52.09 21.81 37.59
CA ARG A 412 51.46 23.06 38.07
C ARG A 412 51.03 24.14 37.05
N ARG A 413 49.70 24.23 36.98
CA ARG A 413 48.86 25.43 36.79
C ARG A 413 49.28 26.62 37.66
N PRO A 414 48.89 27.84 37.26
CA PRO A 414 47.69 28.46 37.84
C PRO A 414 46.45 28.35 36.96
#